data_AF-A0A8H8NFC0-F1
#
_entry.id   AF-A0A8H8NFC0-F1
#
_cell.length_a   1.000
_cell.length_b   1.000
_cell.length_c   1.000
_cell.angle_alpha   90.00
_cell.angle_beta   90.00
_cell.angle_gamma   90.00
#
_symmetry.space_group_name_H-M   'P 1'
#
loop_
_entity.id
_entity.type
_entity.pdbx_description
1 polymer ?
#
loop_
_entity_poly.entity_id
_entity_poly.type
_entity_poly.pdbx_seq_one_letter_code
_entity_poly.pdbx_strand_id
1 'polypeptide(L)'
;MGHHHHVESSILSPEQVAKFYRDGYLILPSFVSPEDTAALLDRAKELIQDFPLEGHPMTRFTTGEEDDPTSNKKHVGDEYFLSSGDKIRFFLEDDAFDATGNLTKPKEKSVNKIGHGLHELDSVFRRFTMENQKLKQLARDLAFHQDPEVLQSMVICKQPEIGGKVPEHNDSTFLYTDPPSALGFWFALEQCTESNGALSFLPGSHRHTPINKRFVRMPEGGTGFEEIRDPITPLDLQKSASSAATDLPGTDYVLETCDAGT
;
A
#
# COMPACT_ATOMS: atom_id res chain seq x y z
N MET A 1 39.89 19.73 12.61
CA MET A 1 39.10 19.15 11.50
C MET A 1 37.65 19.23 11.91
N GLY A 2 36.92 20.22 11.38
CA GLY A 2 35.50 20.39 11.72
C GLY A 2 34.70 19.23 11.14
N HIS A 3 33.98 18.50 11.99
CA HIS A 3 32.90 17.66 11.54
C HIS A 3 31.80 18.55 11.00
N HIS A 4 31.71 18.66 9.67
CA HIS A 4 30.50 19.11 9.03
C HIS A 4 29.43 18.06 9.32
N HIS A 5 28.66 18.29 10.39
CA HIS A 5 27.33 17.72 10.47
C HIS A 5 26.55 18.28 9.27
N HIS A 6 26.35 17.45 8.26
CA HIS A 6 25.25 17.68 7.33
C HIS A 6 23.98 17.63 8.18
N VAL A 7 23.45 18.81 8.54
CA VAL A 7 22.07 18.92 8.96
C VAL A 7 21.27 18.58 7.71
N GLU A 8 20.83 17.33 7.58
CA GLU A 8 19.81 16.99 6.60
C GLU A 8 18.60 17.86 6.94
N SER A 9 18.27 18.79 6.04
CA SER A 9 17.12 19.66 6.20
C SER A 9 15.86 18.82 6.22
N SER A 10 15.07 18.94 7.29
CA SER A 10 13.74 18.32 7.42
C SER A 10 12.93 18.55 6.13
N ILE A 11 12.32 17.48 5.63
CA ILE A 11 11.37 17.49 4.51
C ILE A 11 10.01 17.98 4.99
N LEU A 12 9.58 17.53 6.18
CA LEU A 12 8.30 17.93 6.77
C LEU A 12 8.47 19.10 7.73
N SER A 13 7.50 20.03 7.72
CA SER A 13 7.36 21.01 8.78
C SER A 13 6.78 20.39 10.05
N PRO A 14 6.98 20.99 11.23
CA PRO A 14 6.33 20.54 12.47
C PRO A 14 4.81 20.46 12.35
N GLU A 15 4.18 21.37 11.59
CA GLU A 15 2.73 21.38 11.35
C GLU A 15 2.29 20.21 10.47
N GLN A 16 3.09 19.82 9.47
CA GLN A 16 2.82 18.66 8.63
C GLN A 16 2.93 17.35 9.43
N VAL A 17 3.95 17.24 10.29
CA VAL A 17 4.09 16.10 11.21
C VAL A 17 2.91 16.05 12.16
N ALA A 18 2.53 17.16 12.77
CA ALA A 18 1.35 17.24 13.65
C ALA A 18 0.05 16.87 12.91
N LYS A 19 -0.12 17.32 11.65
CA LYS A 19 -1.26 16.94 10.81
C LYS A 19 -1.29 15.44 10.53
N PHE A 20 -0.15 14.81 10.21
CA PHE A 20 -0.08 13.36 10.02
C PHE A 20 -0.54 12.61 11.28
N TYR A 21 -0.02 12.98 12.45
CA TYR A 21 -0.42 12.32 13.71
C TYR A 21 -1.89 12.60 14.09
N ARG A 22 -2.44 13.76 13.71
CA ARG A 22 -3.85 14.13 13.93
C ARG A 22 -4.80 13.49 12.91
N ASP A 23 -4.43 13.30 11.66
CA ASP A 23 -5.38 12.84 10.64
C ASP A 23 -5.15 11.38 10.25
N GLY A 24 -3.97 10.82 10.53
CA GLY A 24 -3.60 9.43 10.19
C GLY A 24 -3.03 9.27 8.79
N TYR A 25 -3.02 10.36 8.02
CA TYR A 25 -2.41 10.46 6.69
C TYR A 25 -1.98 11.90 6.42
N LEU A 26 -1.14 12.08 5.40
CA LEU A 26 -0.67 13.39 4.95
C LEU A 26 -0.47 13.35 3.44
N ILE A 27 -0.96 14.38 2.74
CA ILE A 27 -0.76 14.56 1.30
C ILE A 27 0.43 15.51 1.08
N LEU A 28 1.35 15.12 0.21
CA LEU A 28 2.55 15.89 -0.14
C LEU A 28 2.58 16.17 -1.66
N PRO A 29 1.89 17.22 -2.14
CA PRO A 29 1.83 17.51 -3.57
C PRO A 29 3.23 17.72 -4.16
N SER A 30 3.48 17.17 -5.35
CA SER A 30 4.76 17.31 -6.07
C SER A 30 5.97 16.85 -5.24
N PHE A 31 5.79 15.81 -4.43
CA PHE A 31 6.88 15.21 -3.65
C PHE A 31 7.89 14.51 -4.54
N VAL A 32 7.41 13.75 -5.53
CA VAL A 32 8.23 13.05 -6.52
C VAL A 32 8.46 13.97 -7.70
N SER A 33 9.68 13.97 -8.25
CA SER A 33 9.98 14.79 -9.42
C SER A 33 9.24 14.23 -10.66
N PRO A 34 8.86 15.08 -11.64
CA PRO A 34 8.26 14.59 -12.87
C PRO A 34 9.11 13.55 -13.61
N GLU A 35 10.44 13.65 -13.53
CA GLU A 35 11.38 12.69 -14.09
C GLU A 35 11.30 11.32 -13.39
N ASP A 36 11.34 11.31 -12.05
CA ASP A 36 11.22 10.06 -11.27
C ASP A 36 9.83 9.43 -11.44
N THR A 37 8.77 10.24 -11.45
CA THR A 37 7.40 9.78 -11.69
C THR A 37 7.28 9.12 -13.06
N ALA A 38 7.81 9.75 -14.11
CA ALA A 38 7.83 9.18 -15.46
C ALA A 38 8.65 7.89 -15.51
N ALA A 39 9.84 7.86 -14.90
CA ALA A 39 10.70 6.68 -14.87
C ALA A 39 10.03 5.47 -14.18
N LEU A 40 9.34 5.70 -13.06
CA LEU A 40 8.58 4.65 -12.36
C LEU A 40 7.40 4.15 -13.20
N LEU A 41 6.67 5.06 -13.83
CA LEU A 41 5.51 4.72 -14.67
C LEU A 41 5.94 3.95 -15.92
N ASP A 42 6.98 4.41 -16.62
CA ASP A 42 7.51 3.76 -17.81
C ASP A 42 8.06 2.38 -17.44
N ARG A 43 8.76 2.26 -16.31
CA ARG A 43 9.24 0.96 -15.85
C ARG A 43 8.12 -0.01 -15.50
N ALA A 44 7.04 0.47 -14.87
CA ALA A 44 5.86 -0.34 -14.61
C ALA A 44 5.23 -0.85 -15.92
N LYS A 45 5.12 0.01 -16.94
CA LYS A 45 4.59 -0.37 -18.27
C LYS A 45 5.46 -1.41 -18.96
N GLU A 46 6.79 -1.26 -18.91
CA GLU A 46 7.73 -2.25 -19.43
C GLU A 46 7.55 -3.61 -18.74
N LEU A 47 7.50 -3.64 -17.40
CA LEU A 47 7.28 -4.87 -16.64
C LEU A 47 5.97 -5.57 -17.06
N ILE A 48 4.89 -4.81 -17.24
CA ILE A 48 3.59 -5.31 -17.70
C ILE A 48 3.64 -5.82 -19.15
N GLN A 49 4.40 -5.15 -20.02
CA GLN A 49 4.56 -5.60 -21.39
C GLN A 49 5.37 -6.90 -21.47
N ASP A 50 6.41 -7.02 -20.65
CA ASP A 50 7.39 -8.09 -20.76
C ASP A 50 7.01 -9.37 -20.00
N PHE A 51 6.09 -9.32 -19.02
CA PHE A 51 5.80 -10.51 -18.24
C PHE A 51 5.16 -11.63 -19.08
N PRO A 52 5.66 -12.87 -18.99
CA PRO A 52 5.11 -13.97 -19.77
C PRO A 52 3.77 -14.43 -19.18
N LEU A 53 2.79 -14.69 -20.05
CA LEU A 53 1.61 -15.48 -19.68
C LEU A 53 1.94 -16.98 -19.63
N GLU A 54 2.95 -17.42 -20.38
CA GLU A 54 3.39 -18.81 -20.35
C GLU A 54 3.91 -19.17 -18.95
N GLY A 55 3.32 -20.20 -18.34
CA GLY A 55 3.62 -20.61 -16.96
C GLY A 55 3.02 -19.71 -15.88
N HIS A 56 2.30 -18.64 -16.24
CA HIS A 56 1.57 -17.83 -15.28
C HIS A 56 0.30 -18.56 -14.82
N PRO A 57 0.03 -18.69 -13.50
CA PRO A 57 -1.14 -19.41 -12.99
C PRO A 57 -2.48 -18.65 -13.15
N MET A 58 -2.46 -17.51 -13.84
CA MET A 58 -3.61 -16.61 -14.00
C MET A 58 -4.23 -16.17 -12.67
N THR A 59 -3.39 -16.05 -11.62
CA THR A 59 -3.80 -15.63 -10.28
C THR A 59 -4.49 -14.27 -10.33
N ARG A 60 -5.66 -14.22 -9.70
CA ARG A 60 -6.53 -13.06 -9.65
C ARG A 60 -6.38 -12.35 -8.32
N PHE A 61 -6.48 -11.03 -8.32
CA PHE A 61 -6.52 -10.27 -7.08
C PHE A 61 -7.95 -10.26 -6.54
N THR A 62 -8.12 -10.74 -5.30
CA THR A 62 -9.36 -10.58 -4.53
C THR A 62 -8.99 -10.02 -3.17
N THR A 63 -9.80 -9.11 -2.62
CA THR A 63 -9.53 -8.41 -1.35
C THR A 63 -9.88 -9.25 -0.12
N GLY A 64 -10.27 -10.51 -0.31
CA GLY A 64 -10.53 -11.47 0.75
C GLY A 64 -11.69 -11.16 1.69
N GLU A 65 -12.39 -10.06 1.49
CA GLU A 65 -13.63 -9.72 2.22
C GLU A 65 -14.90 -10.14 1.47
N GLU A 66 -14.77 -10.52 0.20
CA GLU A 66 -15.81 -11.24 -0.54
C GLU A 66 -15.80 -12.72 -0.15
N ASP A 67 -16.02 -12.99 1.13
CA ASP A 67 -16.54 -14.28 1.59
C ASP A 67 -17.99 -14.40 1.11
N ASP A 68 -18.18 -14.61 -0.19
CA ASP A 68 -19.44 -15.13 -0.71
C ASP A 68 -19.63 -16.54 -0.14
N PRO A 69 -20.61 -16.77 0.75
CA PRO A 69 -20.84 -18.09 1.34
C PRO A 69 -21.31 -19.14 0.32
N THR A 70 -21.56 -18.74 -0.94
CA THR A 70 -21.89 -19.63 -2.06
C THR A 70 -20.70 -19.94 -2.97
N SER A 71 -19.58 -19.24 -2.81
CA SER A 71 -18.33 -19.45 -3.52
C SER A 71 -17.46 -20.45 -2.75
N ASN A 72 -17.18 -21.61 -3.33
CA ASN A 72 -16.25 -22.61 -2.77
C ASN A 72 -14.77 -22.14 -2.75
N LYS A 73 -14.47 -20.86 -3.04
CA LYS A 73 -13.11 -20.30 -3.00
C LYS A 73 -12.77 -19.81 -1.58
N LYS A 74 -12.63 -20.74 -0.64
CA LYS A 74 -12.25 -20.48 0.78
C LYS A 74 -10.83 -19.93 1.00
N HIS A 75 -10.08 -19.57 -0.05
CA HIS A 75 -8.67 -19.25 0.07
C HIS A 75 -8.32 -17.98 -0.70
N VAL A 76 -7.88 -16.96 0.03
CA VAL A 76 -7.38 -15.71 -0.54
C VAL A 76 -5.90 -15.89 -0.81
N GLY A 77 -5.55 -15.98 -2.09
CA GLY A 77 -4.17 -16.15 -2.49
C GLY A 77 -3.73 -17.61 -2.55
N ASP A 78 -3.43 -18.03 -3.77
CA ASP A 78 -2.78 -19.30 -4.06
C ASP A 78 -1.28 -19.26 -3.69
N GLU A 79 -0.57 -20.36 -3.97
CA GLU A 79 0.88 -20.42 -3.75
C GLU A 79 1.65 -19.33 -4.50
N TYR A 80 1.12 -18.84 -5.63
CA TYR A 80 1.73 -17.76 -6.41
C TYR A 80 1.56 -16.40 -5.73
N PHE A 81 0.48 -16.16 -5.00
CA PHE A 81 0.41 -15.01 -4.09
C PHE A 81 1.31 -15.21 -2.87
N LEU A 82 1.20 -16.35 -2.19
CA LEU A 82 1.87 -16.58 -0.92
C LEU A 82 3.40 -16.59 -1.01
N SER A 83 3.99 -17.02 -2.12
CA SER A 83 5.45 -16.99 -2.32
C SER A 83 5.95 -15.76 -3.09
N SER A 84 5.16 -14.67 -3.14
CA SER A 84 5.49 -13.47 -3.94
C SER A 84 6.26 -12.38 -3.20
N GLY A 85 6.44 -12.50 -1.88
CA GLY A 85 7.07 -11.47 -1.04
C GLY A 85 8.46 -11.03 -1.53
N ASP A 86 9.25 -11.98 -2.00
CA ASP A 86 10.61 -11.82 -2.50
C ASP A 86 10.68 -11.90 -4.04
N LYS A 87 9.60 -11.55 -4.75
CA LYS A 87 9.49 -11.67 -6.21
C LYS A 87 8.82 -10.46 -6.84
N ILE A 88 8.98 -10.33 -8.16
CA ILE A 88 8.14 -9.47 -9.00
C ILE A 88 7.15 -10.39 -9.72
N ARG A 89 5.90 -10.35 -9.28
CA ARG A 89 4.78 -11.16 -9.77
C ARG A 89 3.61 -10.27 -10.16
N PHE A 90 2.73 -10.79 -11.00
CA PHE A 90 1.65 -10.06 -11.63
C PHE A 90 0.32 -10.67 -11.20
N PHE A 91 -0.60 -9.82 -10.77
CA PHE A 91 -1.91 -10.25 -10.31
C PHE A 91 -2.95 -9.59 -11.20
N LEU A 92 -3.89 -10.38 -11.70
CA LEU A 92 -4.84 -9.97 -12.73
C LEU A 92 -6.18 -9.57 -12.09
N GLU A 93 -6.92 -8.66 -12.74
CA GLU A 93 -8.29 -8.32 -12.35
C GLU A 93 -9.21 -9.54 -12.48
N ASP A 94 -10.14 -9.73 -11.56
CA ASP A 94 -11.10 -10.85 -11.64
C ASP A 94 -12.03 -10.69 -12.86
N ASP A 95 -12.43 -9.45 -13.15
CA ASP A 95 -13.27 -9.08 -14.30
C ASP A 95 -12.54 -9.12 -15.65
N ALA A 96 -11.23 -9.41 -15.67
CA ALA A 96 -10.50 -9.63 -16.92
C ALA A 96 -10.77 -11.01 -17.55
N PHE A 97 -11.56 -11.86 -16.91
CA PHE A 97 -11.78 -13.24 -17.32
C PHE A 97 -13.24 -13.52 -17.71
N ASP A 98 -13.43 -14.40 -18.69
CA ASP A 98 -14.75 -14.97 -18.98
C ASP A 98 -15.09 -16.13 -18.04
N ALA A 99 -16.30 -16.67 -18.18
CA ALA A 99 -16.79 -17.81 -17.40
C ALA A 99 -15.97 -19.10 -17.59
N THR A 100 -15.14 -19.17 -18.65
CA THR A 100 -14.25 -20.30 -18.95
C THR A 100 -12.82 -20.09 -18.44
N GLY A 101 -12.53 -18.92 -17.86
CA GLY A 101 -11.21 -18.58 -17.33
C GLY A 101 -10.22 -18.04 -18.36
N ASN A 102 -10.70 -17.65 -19.55
CA ASN A 102 -9.87 -17.00 -20.57
C ASN A 102 -9.89 -15.48 -20.40
N LEU A 103 -8.79 -14.81 -20.75
CA LEU A 103 -8.72 -13.36 -20.75
C LEU A 103 -9.66 -12.77 -21.81
N THR A 104 -10.46 -11.78 -21.42
CA THR A 104 -11.35 -11.01 -22.30
C THR A 104 -10.69 -9.74 -22.84
N LYS A 105 -9.55 -9.35 -22.27
CA LYS A 105 -8.74 -8.20 -22.65
C LYS A 105 -7.26 -8.60 -22.81
N PRO A 106 -6.44 -7.80 -23.53
CA PRO A 106 -4.99 -8.02 -23.57
C PRO A 106 -4.40 -7.98 -22.16
N LYS A 107 -3.34 -8.77 -21.90
CA LYS A 107 -2.74 -8.91 -20.56
C LYS A 107 -2.34 -7.56 -19.95
N GLU A 108 -1.91 -6.62 -20.77
CA GLU A 108 -1.47 -5.29 -20.36
C GLU A 108 -2.62 -4.46 -19.77
N LYS A 109 -3.85 -4.81 -20.15
CA LYS A 109 -5.10 -4.22 -19.66
C LYS A 109 -5.79 -5.09 -18.60
N SER A 110 -5.15 -6.18 -18.18
CA SER A 110 -5.72 -7.14 -17.22
C SER A 110 -4.95 -7.18 -15.90
N VAL A 111 -3.75 -6.59 -15.83
CA VAL A 111 -2.99 -6.50 -14.58
C VAL A 111 -3.68 -5.54 -13.61
N ASN A 112 -4.02 -6.03 -12.42
CA ASN A 112 -4.47 -5.24 -11.27
C ASN A 112 -3.27 -4.71 -10.48
N LYS A 113 -2.26 -5.54 -10.23
CA LYS A 113 -1.06 -5.12 -9.50
C LYS A 113 0.19 -5.92 -9.85
N ILE A 114 1.33 -5.30 -9.59
CA ILE A 114 2.67 -5.92 -9.59
C ILE A 114 3.16 -5.92 -8.14
N GLY A 115 3.70 -7.04 -7.65
CA GLY A 115 4.21 -7.14 -6.28
C GLY A 115 5.03 -8.40 -6.03
N HIS A 116 5.72 -8.55 -4.91
CA HIS A 116 5.78 -7.62 -3.77
C HIS A 116 7.21 -7.11 -3.48
N GLY A 117 8.21 -7.53 -4.27
CA GLY A 117 9.63 -7.22 -4.09
C GLY A 117 10.25 -6.25 -5.09
N LEU A 118 9.48 -5.34 -5.71
CA LEU A 118 10.03 -4.37 -6.67
C LEU A 118 11.15 -3.50 -6.06
N HIS A 119 10.96 -3.06 -4.81
CA HIS A 119 11.93 -2.24 -4.07
C HIS A 119 13.29 -2.92 -3.87
N GLU A 120 13.39 -4.25 -3.93
CA GLU A 120 14.66 -4.97 -3.83
C GLU A 120 15.20 -5.38 -5.21
N LEU A 121 14.31 -5.85 -6.09
CA LEU A 121 14.67 -6.61 -7.28
C LEU A 121 14.74 -5.78 -8.57
N ASP A 122 13.98 -4.68 -8.65
CA ASP A 122 14.02 -3.80 -9.82
C ASP A 122 14.87 -2.56 -9.53
N SER A 123 15.82 -2.26 -10.41
CA SER A 123 16.78 -1.18 -10.17
C SER A 123 16.16 0.23 -10.10
N VAL A 124 15.05 0.48 -10.81
CA VAL A 124 14.38 1.79 -10.81
C VAL A 124 13.63 1.96 -9.49
N PHE A 125 12.82 0.96 -9.12
CA PHE A 125 12.08 0.98 -7.86
C PHE A 125 13.00 0.93 -6.65
N ARG A 126 14.10 0.15 -6.71
CA ARG A 126 15.13 0.13 -5.65
C ARG A 126 15.78 1.49 -5.47
N ARG A 127 16.17 2.17 -6.55
CA ARG A 127 16.75 3.51 -6.46
C ARG A 127 15.77 4.48 -5.81
N PHE A 128 14.51 4.44 -6.22
CA PHE A 128 13.47 5.31 -5.68
C PHE A 128 13.13 5.01 -4.22
N THR A 129 12.99 3.75 -3.84
CA THR A 129 12.55 3.35 -2.49
C THR A 129 13.71 3.25 -1.50
N MET A 130 14.80 2.57 -1.87
CA MET A 130 15.88 2.18 -0.95
C MET A 130 17.09 3.10 -0.98
N GLU A 131 17.31 3.86 -2.06
CA GLU A 131 18.51 4.70 -2.23
C GLU A 131 18.21 6.20 -2.12
N ASN A 132 16.95 6.60 -2.30
CA ASN A 132 16.51 7.98 -2.28
C ASN A 132 16.61 8.61 -0.88
N GLN A 133 17.51 9.59 -0.72
CA GLN A 133 17.73 10.26 0.55
C GLN A 133 16.53 11.13 0.99
N LYS A 134 15.77 11.70 0.04
CA LYS A 134 14.56 12.47 0.36
C LYS A 134 13.50 11.58 1.00
N LEU A 135 13.33 10.36 0.50
CA LEU A 135 12.37 9.41 1.04
C LEU A 135 12.80 8.86 2.41
N LYS A 136 14.10 8.59 2.58
CA LYS A 136 14.68 8.25 3.88
C LYS A 136 14.47 9.35 4.91
N GLN A 137 14.69 10.61 4.52
CA GLN A 137 14.48 11.74 5.41
C GLN A 137 12.99 11.90 5.76
N LEU A 138 12.07 11.72 4.80
CA LEU A 138 10.63 11.73 5.07
C LEU A 138 10.25 10.70 6.15
N ALA A 139 10.75 9.47 6.04
CA ALA A 139 10.49 8.44 7.06
C ALA A 139 11.05 8.83 8.45
N ARG A 140 12.24 9.44 8.49
CA ARG A 140 12.85 9.95 9.74
C ARG A 140 12.06 11.11 10.35
N ASP A 141 11.60 12.05 9.54
CA ASP A 141 10.82 13.21 10.00
C ASP A 141 9.50 12.78 10.65
N LEU A 142 8.85 11.76 10.10
CA LEU A 142 7.65 11.17 10.70
C LEU A 142 7.97 10.49 12.03
N ALA A 143 9.17 9.93 12.19
CA ALA A 143 9.62 9.22 13.39
C ALA A 143 8.61 8.14 13.85
N PHE A 144 7.89 7.54 12.90
CA PHE A 144 6.86 6.54 13.19
C PHE A 144 7.45 5.26 13.78
N HIS A 145 8.67 4.91 13.35
CA HIS A 145 9.51 3.84 13.88
C HIS A 145 10.96 4.32 14.03
N GLN A 146 11.72 3.74 14.96
CA GLN A 146 13.12 4.11 15.19
C GLN A 146 14.07 3.57 14.11
N ASP A 147 13.74 2.39 13.57
CA ASP A 147 14.53 1.69 12.57
C ASP A 147 13.57 1.16 11.48
N PRO A 148 13.12 2.00 10.54
CA PRO A 148 12.11 1.61 9.56
C PRO A 148 12.70 0.68 8.49
N GLU A 149 12.02 -0.44 8.27
CA GLU A 149 12.33 -1.42 7.21
C GLU A 149 11.23 -1.43 6.15
N VAL A 150 11.59 -1.74 4.90
CA VAL A 150 10.62 -1.85 3.81
C VAL A 150 10.18 -3.31 3.68
N LEU A 151 8.94 -3.60 4.07
CA LEU A 151 8.38 -4.96 4.06
C LEU A 151 7.82 -5.38 2.70
N GLN A 152 7.38 -4.41 1.89
CA GLN A 152 6.60 -4.65 0.68
C GLN A 152 6.62 -3.43 -0.24
N SER A 153 6.58 -3.67 -1.55
CA SER A 153 6.29 -2.65 -2.57
C SER A 153 5.34 -3.18 -3.62
N MET A 154 4.41 -2.35 -4.09
CA MET A 154 3.49 -2.70 -5.16
C MET A 154 3.39 -1.57 -6.19
N VAL A 155 3.05 -1.94 -7.42
CA VAL A 155 2.42 -1.03 -8.39
C VAL A 155 0.95 -1.43 -8.50
N ILE A 156 0.04 -0.48 -8.33
CA ILE A 156 -1.41 -0.71 -8.42
C ILE A 156 -1.90 -0.08 -9.73
N CYS A 157 -2.50 -0.90 -10.58
CA CYS A 157 -3.11 -0.49 -11.83
C CYS A 157 -4.61 -0.32 -11.63
N LYS A 158 -5.15 0.87 -11.89
CA LYS A 158 -6.59 1.11 -11.97
C LYS A 158 -7.02 1.02 -13.43
N GLN A 159 -7.21 -0.22 -13.89
CA GLN A 159 -7.60 -0.46 -15.28
C GLN A 159 -8.94 0.21 -15.60
N PRO A 160 -9.07 0.93 -16.72
CA PRO A 160 -10.36 1.45 -17.16
C PRO A 160 -11.39 0.31 -17.29
N GLU A 161 -12.64 0.59 -16.90
CA GLU A 161 -13.80 -0.31 -16.96
C GLU A 161 -13.80 -1.50 -15.99
N ILE A 162 -12.64 -2.09 -15.70
CA ILE A 162 -12.52 -3.33 -14.90
C ILE A 162 -11.65 -3.19 -13.65
N GLY A 163 -11.19 -1.98 -13.33
CA GLY A 163 -10.37 -1.71 -12.16
C GLY A 163 -11.14 -1.98 -10.88
N GLY A 164 -10.78 -3.03 -10.15
CA GLY A 164 -11.50 -3.45 -8.95
C GLY A 164 -11.56 -2.35 -7.87
N LYS A 165 -12.71 -2.21 -7.22
CA LYS A 165 -12.84 -1.38 -6.01
C LYS A 165 -12.03 -2.04 -4.89
N VAL A 166 -11.26 -1.24 -4.16
CA VAL A 166 -10.65 -1.69 -2.91
C VAL A 166 -11.60 -1.28 -1.77
N PRO A 167 -12.10 -2.24 -0.95
CA PRO A 167 -12.97 -1.92 0.17
C PRO A 167 -12.21 -1.16 1.26
N GLU A 168 -12.97 -0.63 2.23
CA GLU A 168 -12.37 -0.02 3.41
C GLU A 168 -11.51 -1.05 4.16
N HIS A 169 -10.31 -0.66 4.55
CA HIS A 169 -9.42 -1.55 5.28
C HIS A 169 -8.36 -0.75 6.04
N ASN A 170 -7.62 -1.45 6.91
CA ASN A 170 -6.39 -0.98 7.50
C ASN A 170 -5.25 -1.91 7.09
N ASP A 171 -4.14 -1.36 6.61
CA ASP A 171 -2.99 -2.16 6.16
C ASP A 171 -2.41 -3.05 7.26
N SER A 172 -2.49 -2.63 8.53
CA SER A 172 -2.01 -3.44 9.66
C SER A 172 -2.81 -4.73 9.85
N THR A 173 -3.99 -4.87 9.24
CA THR A 173 -4.70 -6.15 9.16
C THR A 173 -3.92 -7.16 8.32
N PHE A 174 -3.32 -6.72 7.21
CA PHE A 174 -2.60 -7.59 6.26
C PHE A 174 -1.10 -7.66 6.54
N LEU A 175 -0.51 -6.57 7.03
CA LEU A 175 0.90 -6.42 7.39
C LEU A 175 1.04 -6.28 8.91
N TYR A 176 0.48 -7.25 9.62
CA TYR A 176 0.42 -7.21 11.07
C TYR A 176 1.82 -7.32 11.70
N THR A 177 2.04 -6.48 12.69
CA THR A 177 3.21 -6.46 13.59
C THR A 177 2.68 -6.44 15.02
N ASP A 178 3.46 -6.97 15.95
CA ASP A 178 3.12 -6.97 17.38
C ASP A 178 4.16 -6.16 18.16
N PRO A 179 3.87 -4.89 18.49
CA PRO A 179 2.61 -4.18 18.24
C PRO A 179 2.52 -3.57 16.80
N PRO A 180 1.31 -3.16 16.30
CA PRO A 180 1.14 -2.64 14.94
C PRO A 180 1.94 -1.38 14.65
N SER A 181 2.80 -1.45 13.63
CA SER A 181 3.74 -0.39 13.24
C SER A 181 3.84 -0.18 11.73
N ALA A 182 2.91 -0.69 10.93
CA ALA A 182 2.93 -0.53 9.49
C ALA A 182 2.63 0.93 9.08
N LEU A 183 3.42 1.47 8.16
CA LEU A 183 3.25 2.80 7.56
C LEU A 183 3.28 2.68 6.04
N GLY A 184 2.23 3.18 5.38
CA GLY A 184 2.13 3.20 3.92
C GLY A 184 2.66 4.50 3.31
N PHE A 185 3.53 4.37 2.29
CA PHE A 185 3.83 5.45 1.36
C PHE A 185 3.19 5.12 0.01
N TRP A 186 2.29 5.99 -0.43
CA TRP A 186 1.58 5.86 -1.70
C TRP A 186 1.98 7.03 -2.60
N PHE A 187 2.32 6.74 -3.84
CA PHE A 187 2.80 7.73 -4.81
C PHE A 187 1.93 7.70 -6.06
N ALA A 188 1.43 8.86 -6.48
CA ALA A 188 0.64 8.98 -7.70
C ALA A 188 1.56 8.88 -8.92
N LEU A 189 1.50 7.79 -9.69
CA LEU A 189 2.24 7.70 -10.96
C LEU A 189 1.50 8.36 -12.12
N GLU A 190 0.18 8.51 -11.98
CA GLU A 190 -0.71 9.22 -12.90
C GLU A 190 -1.67 10.10 -12.07
N GLN A 191 -2.37 11.02 -12.71
CA GLN A 191 -3.35 11.88 -12.01
C GLN A 191 -4.49 11.03 -11.44
N CYS A 192 -4.85 11.28 -10.17
CA CYS A 192 -5.98 10.66 -9.50
C CYS A 192 -7.14 11.65 -9.36
N THR A 193 -8.30 11.22 -9.86
CA THR A 193 -9.56 11.96 -9.88
C THR A 193 -10.63 11.16 -9.15
N GLU A 194 -11.77 11.79 -8.92
CA GLU A 194 -12.93 11.16 -8.29
C GLU A 194 -13.45 9.94 -9.08
N SER A 195 -13.16 9.87 -10.38
CA SER A 195 -13.68 8.85 -11.29
C SER A 195 -12.68 7.77 -11.69
N ASN A 196 -11.40 7.90 -11.35
CA ASN A 196 -10.36 6.93 -11.75
C ASN A 196 -9.67 6.24 -10.57
N GLY A 197 -10.27 6.33 -9.37
CA GLY A 197 -9.82 5.58 -8.20
C GLY A 197 -8.88 6.33 -7.27
N ALA A 198 -9.09 7.65 -7.09
CA ALA A 198 -8.53 8.39 -5.97
C ALA A 198 -8.82 7.72 -4.61
N LEU A 199 -7.92 7.93 -3.64
CA LEU A 199 -8.05 7.36 -2.31
C LEU A 199 -9.03 8.15 -1.45
N SER A 200 -9.73 7.45 -0.56
CA SER A 200 -10.53 8.06 0.50
C SER A 200 -10.01 7.64 1.86
N PHE A 201 -9.91 8.59 2.79
CA PHE A 201 -9.47 8.34 4.16
C PHE A 201 -10.55 8.79 5.15
N LEU A 202 -10.60 8.14 6.32
CA LEU A 202 -11.38 8.63 7.45
C LEU A 202 -10.42 9.31 8.45
N PRO A 203 -10.32 10.66 8.46
CA PRO A 203 -9.32 11.34 9.26
C PRO A 203 -9.46 11.03 10.76
N GLY A 204 -8.35 10.66 11.40
CA GLY A 204 -8.30 10.33 12.83
C GLY A 204 -8.71 8.89 13.19
N SER A 205 -9.20 8.10 12.23
CA SER A 205 -9.60 6.70 12.45
C SER A 205 -8.50 5.84 13.06
N HIS A 206 -7.23 6.08 12.75
CA HIS A 206 -6.07 5.38 13.32
C HIS A 206 -5.91 5.55 14.84
N ARG A 207 -6.64 6.46 15.50
CA ARG A 207 -6.68 6.62 16.97
C ARG A 207 -7.91 6.00 17.63
N HIS A 208 -8.92 5.64 16.85
CA HIS A 208 -10.23 5.26 17.36
C HIS A 208 -10.72 3.90 16.85
N THR A 209 -10.07 3.37 15.81
CA THR A 209 -10.34 2.07 15.21
C THR A 209 -9.17 1.13 15.50
N PRO A 210 -9.28 0.26 16.52
CA PRO A 210 -8.24 -0.73 16.82
C PRO A 210 -8.06 -1.74 15.69
N ILE A 211 -6.85 -2.28 15.57
CA ILE A 211 -6.62 -3.44 14.71
C ILE A 211 -7.15 -4.68 15.44
N ASN A 212 -8.30 -5.18 15.01
CA ASN A 212 -9.03 -6.26 15.67
C ASN A 212 -8.84 -7.64 15.04
N LYS A 213 -8.33 -7.72 13.80
CA LYS A 213 -8.06 -8.98 13.11
C LYS A 213 -6.73 -8.89 12.37
N ARG A 214 -6.09 -10.04 12.15
CA ARG A 214 -4.90 -10.18 11.29
C ARG A 214 -5.11 -11.24 10.23
N PHE A 215 -4.60 -10.98 9.03
CA PHE A 215 -4.56 -11.93 7.94
C PHE A 215 -3.42 -12.92 8.16
N VAL A 216 -3.72 -14.21 8.14
CA VAL A 216 -2.77 -15.29 8.47
C VAL A 216 -2.82 -16.42 7.46
N ARG A 217 -1.76 -17.23 7.43
CA ARG A 217 -1.79 -18.54 6.79
C ARG A 217 -2.43 -19.54 7.74
N MET A 218 -3.38 -20.30 7.23
CA MET A 218 -4.09 -21.30 8.05
C MET A 218 -3.29 -22.60 8.12
N PRO A 219 -3.32 -23.33 9.25
CA PRO A 219 -2.64 -24.63 9.39
C PRO A 219 -3.03 -25.68 8.35
N GLU A 220 -4.29 -25.64 7.90
CA GLU A 220 -4.87 -26.51 6.87
C GLU A 220 -4.54 -26.08 5.42
N GLY A 221 -3.81 -24.97 5.25
CA GLY A 221 -3.48 -24.38 3.97
C GLY A 221 -4.36 -23.18 3.58
N GLY A 222 -3.83 -22.33 2.70
CA GLY A 222 -4.47 -21.06 2.33
C GLY A 222 -4.36 -20.01 3.43
N THR A 223 -5.31 -19.08 3.45
CA THR A 223 -5.31 -17.92 4.35
C THR A 223 -6.66 -17.70 5.00
N GLY A 224 -6.66 -16.94 6.10
CA GLY A 224 -7.86 -16.52 6.80
C GLY A 224 -7.58 -15.33 7.70
N PHE A 225 -8.55 -14.99 8.55
CA PHE A 225 -8.41 -13.94 9.55
C PHE A 225 -8.46 -14.52 10.96
N GLU A 226 -7.54 -14.07 11.81
CA GLU A 226 -7.54 -14.35 13.24
C GLU A 226 -7.88 -13.06 14.01
N GLU A 227 -8.84 -13.14 14.91
CA GLU A 227 -9.17 -12.05 15.84
C GLU A 227 -8.03 -11.81 16.84
N ILE A 228 -7.75 -10.54 17.10
CA ILE A 228 -6.75 -10.08 18.06
C ILE A 228 -7.45 -9.92 19.40
N ARG A 229 -6.93 -10.60 20.43
CA ARG A 229 -7.56 -10.65 21.75
C ARG A 229 -7.62 -9.30 22.45
N ASP A 230 -6.55 -8.52 22.30
CA ASP A 230 -6.38 -7.19 22.89
C ASP A 230 -6.07 -6.18 21.77
N PRO A 231 -7.09 -5.74 20.99
CA PRO A 231 -6.90 -4.81 19.89
C PRO A 231 -6.30 -3.49 20.35
N ILE A 232 -5.28 -3.02 19.64
CA ILE A 232 -4.60 -1.74 19.91
C ILE A 232 -4.59 -0.87 18.67
N THR A 233 -4.54 0.44 18.87
CA THR A 233 -4.30 1.38 17.78
C THR A 233 -2.78 1.63 17.61
N PRO A 234 -2.27 1.83 16.39
CA PRO A 234 -0.83 2.04 16.17
C PRO A 234 -0.24 3.20 16.99
N LEU A 235 -1.01 4.27 17.23
CA LEU A 235 -0.52 5.44 17.97
C LEU A 235 -0.64 5.33 19.49
N ASP A 236 -1.40 4.38 20.03
CA ASP A 236 -1.39 4.14 21.48
C ASP A 236 0.00 3.75 22.00
N LEU A 237 0.86 3.22 21.13
CA LEU A 237 2.24 2.82 21.40
C LEU A 237 3.20 4.00 21.55
N GLN A 238 2.89 5.14 20.93
CA GLN A 238 3.74 6.33 20.99
C GLN A 238 3.40 7.24 22.19
N LYS A 239 2.43 6.87 23.03
CA LYS A 239 1.98 7.63 24.22
C LYS A 239 2.99 7.63 25.40
N SER A 240 4.26 7.87 25.12
CA SER A 240 5.20 8.41 26.12
C SER A 240 5.33 9.93 26.09
N ALA A 241 4.68 10.64 25.16
CA ALA A 241 4.68 12.11 25.16
C ALA A 241 3.37 12.76 24.67
N SER A 242 2.69 13.40 25.63
CA SER A 242 1.65 14.44 25.49
C SER A 242 0.18 14.02 25.27
N SER A 243 -0.67 14.89 25.79
CA SER A 243 -2.05 14.71 26.26
C SER A 243 -3.07 14.26 25.23
N ALA A 244 -4.02 13.43 25.68
CA ALA A 244 -5.25 13.09 24.95
C ALA A 244 -6.02 14.37 24.56
N ALA A 245 -5.90 14.77 23.31
CA ALA A 245 -6.84 15.71 22.70
C ALA A 245 -8.18 14.99 22.54
N THR A 246 -9.24 15.59 23.08
CA THR A 246 -10.63 15.15 23.01
C THR A 246 -11.25 15.53 21.66
N ASP A 247 -10.56 15.27 20.56
CA ASP A 247 -11.15 15.46 19.24
C ASP A 247 -12.05 14.25 18.95
N LEU A 248 -13.35 14.51 18.80
CA LEU A 248 -14.30 13.50 18.35
C LEU A 248 -13.89 13.05 16.94
N PRO A 249 -13.92 11.74 16.62
CA PRO A 249 -13.60 11.27 15.29
C PRO A 249 -14.51 11.95 14.27
N GLY A 250 -13.93 12.41 13.16
CA GLY A 250 -14.71 12.75 11.97
C GLY A 250 -15.48 11.50 11.53
N THR A 251 -16.72 11.67 11.09
CA THR A 251 -17.58 10.56 10.65
C THR A 251 -17.51 10.32 9.15
N ASP A 252 -16.93 11.25 8.41
CA ASP A 252 -17.04 11.31 6.96
C ASP A 252 -15.69 11.00 6.31
N TYR A 253 -15.73 10.14 5.30
CA TYR A 253 -14.58 9.88 4.44
C TYR A 253 -14.27 11.12 3.59
N VAL A 254 -12.98 11.45 3.48
CA VAL A 254 -12.45 12.51 2.63
C VAL A 254 -11.81 11.87 1.41
N LEU A 255 -12.35 12.19 0.22
CA LEU A 255 -11.79 11.79 -1.07
C LEU A 255 -10.66 12.74 -1.45
N GLU A 256 -9.47 12.19 -1.71
CA GLU A 256 -8.25 12.95 -1.99
C GLU A 256 -7.85 12.78 -3.46
N THR A 257 -8.24 13.76 -4.30
CA THR A 257 -7.72 13.85 -5.68
C THR A 257 -6.31 14.44 -5.66
N CYS A 258 -5.46 14.01 -6.58
CA CYS A 258 -4.08 14.48 -6.63
C CYS A 258 -3.47 14.37 -8.03
N ASP A 259 -2.47 15.20 -8.29
CA ASP A 259 -1.68 15.13 -9.52
C ASP A 259 -0.59 14.06 -9.41
N ALA A 260 -0.11 13.61 -10.56
CA ALA A 260 1.04 12.71 -10.63
C ALA A 260 2.25 13.32 -9.91
N GLY A 261 2.98 12.48 -9.19
CA GLY A 261 4.13 12.86 -8.36
C GLY A 261 3.76 13.38 -6.97
N THR A 262 2.48 13.34 -6.58
CA THR A 262 2.06 13.44 -5.18
C THR A 262 2.54 12.24 -4.38
#